data_AF-A0A943QI93-F1
#
_entry.id   AF-A0A943QI93-F1
#
_cell.length_a   1.000
_cell.length_b   1.000
_cell.length_c   1.000
_cell.angle_alpha   90.00
_cell.angle_beta   90.00
_cell.angle_gamma   90.00
#
_symmetry.space_group_name_H-M   'P 1'
#
loop_
_entity.id
_entity.type
_entity.pdbx_description
1 polymer ?
#
loop_
_entity_poly.entity_id
_entity_poly.type
_entity_poly.pdbx_seq_one_letter_code
_entity_poly.pdbx_strand_id
1 'polypeptide(L)' 'MGKNYDSAIIVAGLIGFAMGSTSNSMANMNSVTEKYVYSKTAFFVVPIVRSLFIDFINIGIIYGFIGFLS' A
#
# COMPACT_ATOMS: atom_id res chain seq x y z
N MET A 1 -7.51 -11.74 8.31
CA MET A 1 -6.15 -11.90 7.74
C MET A 1 -5.97 -13.36 7.37
N GLY A 2 -5.72 -13.67 6.09
CA GLY A 2 -5.57 -15.05 5.62
C GLY A 2 -4.32 -15.70 6.21
N LYS A 3 -4.35 -17.03 6.43
CA LYS A 3 -3.22 -17.85 6.94
C LYS A 3 -2.06 -17.98 5.92
N ASN A 4 -1.91 -17.03 5.01
CA ASN A 4 -0.98 -17.10 3.89
C ASN A 4 0.14 -16.07 4.06
N TYR A 5 1.35 -16.48 3.65
CA TYR A 5 2.54 -15.65 3.72
C TYR A 5 2.39 -14.31 2.97
N ASP A 6 1.70 -14.31 1.83
CA ASP A 6 1.38 -13.09 1.08
C ASP A 6 0.60 -12.06 1.93
N SER A 7 -0.34 -12.54 2.77
CA SER A 7 -1.09 -11.66 3.67
C SER A 7 -0.20 -11.05 4.75
N ALA A 8 0.81 -11.79 5.25
CA ALA A 8 1.78 -11.28 6.21
C ALA A 8 2.64 -10.16 5.59
N ILE A 9 3.07 -10.33 4.33
CA ILE A 9 3.83 -9.30 3.61
C ILE A 9 2.97 -8.05 3.37
N ILE A 10 1.71 -8.22 2.98
CA ILE A 10 0.79 -7.09 2.78
C ILE A 10 0.61 -6.28 4.08
N VAL A 11 0.55 -6.94 5.23
CA VAL A 11 0.45 -6.29 6.54
C VAL A 11 1.75 -5.58 6.91
N ALA A 12 2.91 -6.21 6.67
CA ALA A 12 4.20 -5.54 6.84
C ALA A 12 4.30 -4.28 5.97
N GLY A 13 3.90 -4.38 4.70
CA GLY A 13 3.80 -3.23 3.81
C GLY A 13 2.81 -2.18 4.30
N LEU A 14 1.68 -2.56 4.90
CA LEU A 14 0.70 -1.63 5.50
C LEU A 14 1.27 -0.82 6.64
N ILE A 15 1.96 -1.48 7.58
CA ILE A 15 2.59 -0.79 8.69
C ILE A 15 3.69 0.13 8.18
N GLY A 16 4.48 -0.31 7.19
CA GLY A 16 5.52 0.52 6.57
C GLY A 16 4.96 1.76 5.87
N PHE A 17 3.80 1.66 5.23
CA PHE A 17 3.10 2.83 4.67
C PHE A 17 2.60 3.79 5.73
N ALA A 18 1.98 3.26 6.78
CA ALA A 18 1.42 4.07 7.86
C ALA A 18 2.50 4.91 8.57
N MET A 19 3.76 4.46 8.54
CA MET A 19 4.91 5.21 9.05
C MET A 19 5.44 6.30 8.11
N GLY A 20 4.87 6.49 6.91
CA GLY A 20 5.26 7.58 6.03
C GLY A 20 4.74 7.44 4.61
N SER A 21 5.45 6.69 3.77
CA SER A 21 5.23 6.67 2.32
C SER A 21 5.31 5.27 1.72
N THR A 22 5.00 5.18 0.42
CA THR A 22 5.09 3.93 -0.36
C THR A 22 6.51 3.36 -0.37
N SER A 23 7.56 4.18 -0.32
CA SER A 23 8.95 3.70 -0.22
C SER A 23 9.23 2.99 1.11
N ASN A 24 8.67 3.47 2.22
CA ASN A 24 8.77 2.79 3.51
C ASN A 24 8.00 1.46 3.53
N SER A 25 6.87 1.40 2.80
CA SER A 25 6.13 0.15 2.60
C SER A 25 6.99 -0.89 1.88
N MET A 26 7.65 -0.48 0.80
CA MET A 26 8.51 -1.33 0.00
C MET A 26 9.73 -1.78 0.81
N ALA A 27 10.36 -0.89 1.56
CA ALA A 27 11.45 -1.23 2.46
C ALA A 27 11.04 -2.27 3.53
N ASN A 28 9.85 -2.10 4.14
CA ASN A 28 9.38 -3.03 5.17
C ASN A 28 8.91 -4.37 4.60
N MET A 29 8.39 -4.40 3.38
CA MET A 29 8.13 -5.66 2.68
C MET A 29 9.44 -6.35 2.31
N ASN A 30 10.44 -5.57 1.88
CA ASN A 30 11.73 -6.09 1.45
C ASN A 30 12.51 -6.72 2.60
N SER A 31 12.51 -6.10 3.78
CA SER A 31 13.15 -6.64 4.99
C SER A 31 12.57 -7.98 5.43
N VAL A 32 11.27 -8.19 5.23
CA VAL A 32 10.60 -9.47 5.52
C VAL A 32 10.89 -10.50 4.42
N THR A 33 10.83 -10.12 3.13
CA THR A 33 11.17 -11.06 2.04
C THR A 33 12.64 -11.46 2.03
N GLU A 34 13.57 -10.60 2.48
CA GLU A 34 15.00 -10.88 2.54
C GLU A 34 15.35 -11.99 3.54
N LYS A 35 14.59 -12.08 4.64
CA LYS A 35 14.76 -13.12 5.67
C LYS A 35 13.99 -14.41 5.36
N TYR A 36 13.00 -14.35 4.48
CA TYR A 36 12.08 -15.46 4.19
C TYR A 36 12.01 -15.71 2.68
N VAL A 37 10.83 -15.64 2.06
CA VAL A 37 10.62 -15.94 0.62
C VAL A 37 10.06 -14.71 -0.07
N TYR A 38 10.41 -14.49 -1.33
CA TYR A 38 9.84 -13.36 -2.08
C TYR A 38 8.37 -13.59 -2.47
N SER A 39 7.47 -12.67 -2.11
CA SER A 39 6.06 -12.70 -2.52
C SER A 39 5.77 -11.73 -3.68
N LYS A 40 5.61 -12.25 -4.89
CA LYS A 40 5.27 -11.46 -6.08
C LYS A 40 3.89 -10.80 -5.97
N THR A 41 2.91 -11.53 -5.43
CA THR A 41 1.52 -11.07 -5.30
C THR A 41 1.44 -9.84 -4.40
N ALA A 42 2.11 -9.88 -3.24
CA ALA A 42 2.10 -8.78 -2.29
C ALA A 42 2.80 -7.53 -2.85
N PHE A 43 3.96 -7.71 -3.50
CA PHE A 43 4.71 -6.61 -4.10
C PHE A 43 4.01 -5.97 -5.30
N PHE A 44 3.07 -6.66 -5.95
CA PHE A 44 2.25 -6.07 -7.01
C PHE A 44 1.01 -5.35 -6.45
N VAL A 45 0.29 -5.99 -5.53
CA VAL A 45 -0.97 -5.46 -5.00
C VAL A 45 -0.74 -4.23 -4.12
N VAL A 46 0.30 -4.23 -3.26
CA VAL A 46 0.51 -3.14 -2.29
C VAL A 46 0.76 -1.79 -2.99
N PRO A 47 1.68 -1.65 -3.96
CA PRO A 47 1.88 -0.38 -4.66
C PRO A 47 0.67 0.07 -5.47
N ILE A 48 -0.06 -0.86 -6.10
CA ILE A 48 -1.26 -0.52 -6.87
C ILE A 48 -2.32 0.09 -5.96
N VAL A 49 -2.63 -0.55 -4.82
CA VAL A 49 -3.61 -0.03 -3.86
C VAL A 49 -3.13 1.27 -3.22
N ARG A 50 -1.84 1.39 -2.92
CA ARG A 50 -1.29 2.51 -2.14
C ARG A 50 -0.96 3.74 -2.96
N SER A 51 -0.46 3.57 -4.18
CA SER A 51 -0.04 4.68 -5.04
C SER A 51 -1.15 5.05 -6.03
N LEU A 52 -1.75 4.07 -6.71
CA LEU A 52 -2.69 4.37 -7.80
C LEU A 52 -4.10 4.69 -7.29
N PHE A 53 -4.65 3.83 -6.41
CA PHE A 53 -6.04 3.99 -5.95
C PHE A 53 -6.24 5.18 -5.01
N ILE A 54 -5.24 5.51 -4.19
CA ILE A 54 -5.28 6.70 -3.32
C ILE A 54 -5.39 7.98 -4.15
N ASP A 55 -4.67 8.06 -5.28
CA ASP A 55 -4.72 9.25 -6.14
C ASP A 55 -6.11 9.45 -6.76
N PHE A 56 -6.78 8.38 -7.20
CA PHE A 56 -8.15 8.47 -7.71
C PHE A 56 -9.15 8.97 -6.67
N ILE A 57 -9.07 8.45 -5.44
CA ILE A 57 -9.93 8.90 -4.34
C ILE A 57 -9.62 10.36 -3.98
N ASN A 58 -8.34 10.73 -3.92
CA ASN A 58 -7.92 12.08 -3.58
C ASN A 58 -8.42 13.10 -4.61
N ILE A 59 -8.28 12.81 -5.91
CA ILE A 59 -8.86 13.64 -6.98
C ILE A 59 -10.38 13.72 -6.84
N GLY A 60 -11.06 12.60 -6.61
CA GLY A 60 -12.51 12.58 -6.43
C GLY A 60 -12.98 13.44 -5.25
N ILE A 61 -12.26 13.39 -4.13
CA ILE A 61 -12.51 14.24 -2.96
C ILE A 61 -12.27 15.71 -3.31
N ILE A 62 -11.13 16.06 -3.90
CA ILE A 62 -10.81 17.45 -4.27
C ILE A 62 -11.87 18.03 -5.22
N TYR A 63 -12.21 17.31 -6.29
CA TYR A 63 -13.25 17.76 -7.23
C TYR A 63 -14.63 17.81 -6.56
N GLY A 64 -14.96 16.87 -5.68
CA GLY A 64 -16.19 16.88 -4.91
C GLY A 64 -16.29 18.08 -3.98
N PHE A 65 -15.20 18.43 -3.28
CA PHE A 65 -15.14 19.61 -2.42
C PHE A 65 -15.18 20.91 -3.23
N ILE A 66 -14.45 21.01 -4.35
CA ILE A 66 -14.52 22.18 -5.25
C ILE A 66 -15.95 22.36 -5.77
N GLY A 67 -16.61 21.28 -6.19
CA GLY A 67 -17.99 21.32 -6.67
C GLY A 67 -19.03 21.57 -5.58
N PHE A 68 -18.75 21.26 -4.31
CA PHE A 68 -19.64 21.51 -3.18
C PHE A 68 -19.47 22.91 -2.57
N LEU A 69 -18.27 23.51 -2.64
CA LEU A 69 -18.00 24.86 -2.12
C LEU A 69 -18.26 25.98 -3.14
N SER A 70 -18.40 25.63 -4.43
CA SER A 70 -18.81 26.55 -5.51
C SER A 70 -20.33 26.62 -5.65
#